data_AF-A0A3B8HS08-F1
#
_entry.id   AF-A0A3B8HS08-F1
#
_cell.length_a   1.000
_cell.length_b   1.000
_cell.length_c   1.000
_cell.angle_alpha   90.00
_cell.angle_beta   90.00
_cell.angle_gamma   90.00
#
_symmetry.space_group_name_H-M   'P 1'
#
loop_
_entity.id
_entity.type
_entity.pdbx_description
1 polymer ?
#
loop_
_entity_poly.entity_id
_entity_poly.type
_entity_poly.pdbx_seq_one_letter_code
_entity_poly.pdbx_strand_id
1 'polypeptide(L)'
;KSNIVFNYGSCTIPKHLRDIIITEYGIADVRGKPEKEVIAEMINIADSRFQKQLLAQAKKAGKIPLDYEIPPEYRNNTPERLQELLAPYQAQGYFPPFPFGTDFSPEDLQLAGSMKALNARLSSSPVKTVIGLLAELFRSIPASA
;
A
#
# COMPACT_ATOMS: atom_id res chain seq x y z
N LYS A 1 7.30 2.09 -4.10
CA LYS A 1 6.98 2.08 -5.55
C LYS A 1 5.54 2.55 -5.69
N SER A 2 5.23 3.47 -6.60
CA SER A 2 3.85 3.95 -6.80
C SER A 2 3.07 3.05 -7.76
N ASN A 3 1.78 2.82 -7.48
CA ASN A 3 0.85 2.18 -8.40
C ASN A 3 0.28 3.17 -9.43
N ILE A 4 0.17 4.45 -9.06
CA ILE A 4 -0.20 5.52 -9.98
C ILE A 4 1.08 6.08 -10.60
N VAL A 5 1.18 5.95 -11.93
CA VAL A 5 2.33 6.37 -12.72
C VAL A 5 1.89 7.30 -13.85
N PHE A 6 2.75 8.24 -14.22
CA PHE A 6 2.45 9.19 -15.30
C PHE A 6 2.40 8.50 -16.67
N ASN A 7 3.34 7.58 -16.93
CA ASN A 7 3.40 6.78 -18.16
C ASN A 7 3.31 5.30 -17.81
N TYR A 8 2.33 4.62 -18.40
CA TYR A 8 2.17 3.17 -18.29
C TYR A 8 2.49 2.52 -19.64
N GLY A 9 3.35 1.50 -19.63
CA GLY A 9 3.94 0.92 -20.85
C GLY A 9 3.00 0.09 -21.73
N SER A 10 1.84 -0.31 -21.21
CA SER A 10 0.90 -1.19 -21.93
C SER A 10 -0.54 -0.79 -21.63
N CYS A 11 -1.32 -0.31 -22.59
CA CYS A 11 -2.70 0.08 -22.31
C CYS A 11 -3.66 -1.12 -22.41
N THR A 12 -3.97 -1.77 -21.28
CA THR A 12 -4.99 -2.86 -21.25
C THR A 12 -6.42 -2.32 -21.21
N ILE A 13 -6.65 -1.25 -20.44
CA ILE A 13 -7.97 -0.59 -20.34
C ILE A 13 -7.84 0.87 -20.82
N PRO A 14 -8.45 1.25 -21.94
CA PRO A 14 -8.38 2.60 -22.48
C PRO A 14 -9.13 3.61 -21.61
N LYS A 15 -8.78 4.90 -21.74
CA LYS A 15 -9.30 5.98 -20.89
C LYS A 15 -10.83 6.07 -20.83
N HIS A 16 -11.53 5.74 -21.91
CA HIS A 16 -12.99 5.86 -22.03
C HIS A 16 -13.76 4.69 -21.40
N LEU A 17 -13.06 3.63 -20.98
CA LEU A 17 -13.64 2.49 -20.25
C LEU A 17 -13.32 2.55 -18.75
N ARG A 18 -12.73 3.65 -18.28
CA ARG A 18 -12.42 3.86 -16.87
C ARG A 18 -13.50 4.73 -16.28
N ASP A 19 -14.08 4.26 -15.18
CA ASP A 19 -15.14 4.95 -14.47
C ASP A 19 -14.71 5.34 -13.07
N ILE A 20 -14.41 4.34 -12.25
CA ILE A 20 -14.07 4.50 -10.84
C ILE A 20 -12.71 3.84 -10.60
N ILE A 21 -11.77 4.61 -10.05
CA ILE A 21 -10.47 4.10 -9.62
C ILE A 21 -10.42 4.22 -8.10
N ILE A 22 -10.03 3.13 -7.45
CA ILE A 22 -9.98 3.05 -5.99
C ILE A 22 -8.55 2.71 -5.57
N THR A 23 -8.03 3.49 -4.63
CA THR A 23 -6.84 3.14 -3.85
C THR A 23 -7.22 3.08 -2.38
N GLU A 24 -6.28 2.68 -1.53
CA GLU A 24 -6.40 2.79 -0.09
C GLU A 24 -6.58 4.25 0.40
N TYR A 25 -6.27 5.24 -0.45
CA TYR A 25 -6.34 6.66 -0.12
C TYR A 25 -7.63 7.35 -0.57
N GLY A 26 -8.46 6.69 -1.40
CA GLY A 26 -9.72 7.27 -1.83
C GLY A 26 -10.25 6.72 -3.15
N ILE A 27 -11.26 7.43 -3.66
CA ILE A 27 -12.00 7.07 -4.86
C ILE A 27 -11.90 8.23 -5.84
N ALA A 28 -11.37 7.96 -7.03
CA ALA A 28 -11.41 8.86 -8.16
C ALA A 28 -12.55 8.44 -9.10
N ASP A 29 -13.62 9.23 -9.12
CA ASP A 29 -14.63 9.15 -10.16
C ASP A 29 -14.13 9.92 -11.38
N VAL A 30 -13.92 9.24 -12.49
CA VAL A 30 -13.38 9.82 -13.74
C VAL A 30 -14.36 9.71 -14.90
N ARG A 31 -15.56 9.17 -14.67
CA ARG A 31 -16.52 8.89 -15.74
C ARG A 31 -16.95 10.20 -16.42
N GLY A 32 -16.70 10.28 -17.73
CA GLY A 32 -17.07 11.45 -18.54
C GLY A 32 -16.32 12.74 -18.20
N LYS A 33 -15.33 12.71 -17.31
CA LYS A 33 -14.56 13.90 -16.92
C LYS A 33 -13.55 14.31 -18.00
N PRO A 34 -13.29 15.62 -18.18
CA PRO A 34 -12.23 16.09 -19.05
C PRO A 34 -10.86 15.68 -18.51
N GLU A 35 -9.87 15.56 -19.41
CA GLU A 35 -8.53 15.03 -19.09
C GLU A 35 -7.86 15.71 -17.87
N LYS A 36 -8.02 17.04 -17.73
CA LYS A 36 -7.48 17.80 -16.60
C LYS A 36 -8.05 17.34 -15.25
N GLU A 37 -9.35 17.01 -15.21
CA GLU A 37 -10.04 16.57 -14.01
C GLU A 37 -9.70 15.13 -13.71
N VAL A 38 -9.65 14.26 -14.73
CA VAL A 38 -9.14 12.89 -14.57
C VAL A 38 -7.75 12.88 -13.94
N ILE A 39 -6.85 13.75 -14.40
CA ILE A 39 -5.49 13.86 -13.84
C ILE A 39 -5.52 14.36 -12.40
N ALA A 40 -6.33 15.39 -12.11
CA ALA A 40 -6.50 15.90 -10.74
C ALA A 40 -6.98 14.80 -9.78
N GLU A 41 -8.05 14.08 -10.15
CA GLU A 41 -8.63 12.98 -9.36
C GLU A 41 -7.62 11.85 -9.14
N MET A 42 -6.90 11.44 -10.18
CA MET A 42 -5.86 10.41 -10.08
C MET A 42 -4.70 10.83 -9.16
N ILE A 43 -4.29 12.11 -9.18
CA ILE A 43 -3.27 12.64 -8.27
C ILE A 43 -3.80 12.68 -6.83
N ASN A 44 -5.07 13.05 -6.64
CA ASN A 44 -5.71 13.16 -5.33
C ASN A 44 -5.79 11.80 -4.60
N ILE A 45 -5.89 10.68 -5.32
CA ILE A 45 -5.88 9.33 -4.74
C ILE A 45 -4.50 8.64 -4.78
N ALA A 46 -3.45 9.36 -5.19
CA ALA A 46 -2.08 8.85 -5.17
C ALA A 46 -1.45 8.99 -3.78
N ASP A 47 -0.47 8.13 -3.49
CA ASP A 47 0.39 8.26 -2.33
C ASP A 47 1.14 9.61 -2.36
N SER A 48 1.07 10.35 -1.25
CA SER A 48 1.59 11.71 -1.13
C SER A 48 3.10 11.82 -1.34
N ARG A 49 3.85 10.72 -1.18
CA ARG A 49 5.28 10.66 -1.52
C ARG A 49 5.54 10.89 -3.00
N PHE A 50 4.56 10.62 -3.87
CA PHE A 50 4.68 10.74 -5.33
C PHE A 50 3.82 11.85 -5.94
N GLN A 51 2.82 12.35 -5.21
CA GLN A 51 1.90 13.40 -5.64
C GLN A 51 2.59 14.63 -6.25
N LYS A 52 3.63 15.16 -5.59
CA LYS A 52 4.37 16.35 -6.07
C LYS A 52 5.03 16.10 -7.43
N GLN A 53 5.63 14.92 -7.61
CA GLN A 53 6.28 14.54 -8.85
C GLN A 53 5.26 14.38 -9.98
N LEU A 54 4.12 13.70 -9.72
CA LEU A 54 3.04 13.52 -10.69
C LEU A 54 2.46 14.86 -11.13
N LEU A 55 2.22 15.77 -10.18
CA LEU A 55 1.73 17.11 -10.48
C LEU A 55 2.71 17.90 -11.35
N ALA A 56 4.00 17.86 -11.02
CA ALA A 56 5.03 18.55 -11.81
C ALA A 56 5.10 18.00 -13.25
N GLN A 57 4.98 16.68 -13.42
CA GLN A 57 4.93 16.04 -14.74
C GLN A 57 3.69 16.47 -15.53
N ALA A 58 2.51 16.50 -14.90
CA ALA A 58 1.26 16.95 -15.52
C ALA A 58 1.31 18.42 -15.95
N LYS A 59 1.84 19.31 -15.09
CA LYS A 59 2.05 20.73 -15.41
C LYS A 59 3.01 20.90 -16.58
N LYS A 60 4.15 20.20 -16.56
CA LYS A 60 5.14 20.22 -17.65
C LYS A 60 4.55 19.75 -18.98
N ALA A 61 3.63 18.79 -18.96
CA ALA A 61 2.96 18.29 -20.16
C ALA A 61 1.79 19.18 -20.64
N GLY A 62 1.46 20.27 -19.93
CA GLY A 62 0.33 21.14 -20.24
C GLY A 62 -1.03 20.45 -20.05
N LYS A 63 -1.09 19.41 -19.21
CA LYS A 63 -2.28 18.57 -19.02
C LYS A 63 -3.16 19.00 -17.84
N ILE A 64 -2.66 19.93 -17.02
CA ILE A 64 -3.36 20.51 -15.88
C ILE A 64 -2.93 21.99 -15.74
N PRO A 65 -3.80 22.89 -15.24
CA PRO A 65 -3.44 24.29 -15.02
C PRO A 65 -2.20 24.46 -14.12
N LEU A 66 -1.38 25.48 -14.41
CA LEU A 66 -0.15 25.75 -13.66
C LEU A 66 -0.41 26.21 -12.21
N ASP A 67 -1.57 26.81 -11.98
CA ASP A 67 -2.08 27.25 -10.69
C ASP A 67 -2.80 26.14 -9.92
N TYR A 68 -3.04 24.97 -10.52
CA TYR A 68 -3.63 23.85 -9.79
C TYR A 68 -2.74 23.43 -8.62
N GLU A 69 -3.36 23.32 -7.46
CA GLU A 69 -2.80 22.69 -6.28
C GLU A 69 -3.64 21.49 -5.87
N ILE A 70 -2.98 20.45 -5.36
CA ILE A 70 -3.66 19.31 -4.76
C ILE A 70 -4.44 19.83 -3.54
N PRO A 71 -5.75 19.55 -3.40
CA PRO A 71 -6.50 20.01 -2.23
C PRO A 71 -5.91 19.48 -0.91
N PRO A 72 -5.92 20.25 0.19
CA PRO A 72 -5.27 19.90 1.46
C PRO A 72 -5.63 18.52 2.01
N GLU A 73 -6.88 18.10 1.84
CA GLU A 73 -7.43 16.82 2.29
C GLU A 73 -6.73 15.61 1.67
N TYR A 74 -6.13 15.75 0.48
CA TYR A 74 -5.42 14.69 -0.23
C TYR A 74 -3.91 14.69 0.01
N ARG A 75 -3.36 15.68 0.73
CA ARG A 75 -1.90 15.86 0.89
C ARG A 75 -1.27 14.95 1.96
N ASN A 76 -2.06 14.10 2.61
CA ASN A 76 -1.60 13.18 3.65
C ASN A 76 -1.95 11.72 3.35
N ASN A 77 -1.90 11.33 2.08
CA ASN A 77 -2.10 9.97 1.62
C ASN A 77 -0.82 9.15 1.84
N THR A 78 -0.58 8.74 3.09
CA THR A 78 0.63 8.00 3.46
C THR A 78 0.30 6.65 4.10
N PRO A 79 1.14 5.61 3.88
CA PRO A 79 0.99 4.33 4.57
C PRO A 79 0.98 4.49 6.10
N GLU A 80 1.80 5.40 6.63
CA GLU A 80 1.93 5.64 8.07
C GLU A 80 0.63 6.18 8.66
N ARG A 81 -0.01 7.15 8.00
CA ARG A 81 -1.33 7.66 8.42
C ARG A 81 -2.38 6.55 8.46
N LEU A 82 -2.41 5.70 7.43
CA LEU A 82 -3.37 4.59 7.38
C LEU A 82 -3.12 3.57 8.50
N GLN A 83 -1.85 3.26 8.78
CA GLN A 83 -1.49 2.39 9.90
C GLN A 83 -1.95 2.97 11.24
N GLU A 84 -1.68 4.25 11.49
CA GLU A 84 -2.12 4.95 12.71
C GLU A 84 -3.65 4.97 12.84
N LEU A 85 -4.35 5.24 11.73
CA LEU A 85 -5.81 5.26 11.70
C LEU A 85 -6.40 3.88 12.00
N LEU A 86 -5.80 2.81 11.47
CA LEU A 86 -6.32 1.45 11.59
C LEU A 86 -5.90 0.74 12.89
N ALA A 87 -4.79 1.14 13.52
CA ALA A 87 -4.22 0.45 14.68
C ALA A 87 -5.21 0.27 15.85
N PRO A 88 -6.02 1.28 16.27
CA PRO A 88 -7.01 1.08 17.33
C PRO A 88 -8.07 0.04 17.01
N TYR A 89 -8.46 -0.10 15.74
CA TYR A 89 -9.47 -1.05 15.29
C TYR A 89 -8.89 -2.45 15.11
N GLN A 90 -7.63 -2.55 14.68
CA GLN A 90 -6.88 -3.81 14.68
C GLN A 90 -6.71 -4.35 16.09
N ALA A 91 -6.40 -3.49 17.07
CA ALA A 91 -6.32 -3.89 18.48
C ALA A 91 -7.66 -4.37 19.06
N GLN A 92 -8.78 -3.87 18.52
CA GLN A 92 -10.14 -4.34 18.85
C GLN A 92 -10.54 -5.62 18.11
N GLY A 93 -9.71 -6.14 17.20
CA GLY A 93 -9.96 -7.36 16.44
C GLY A 93 -10.87 -7.19 15.21
N TYR A 94 -11.19 -5.96 14.78
CA TYR A 94 -12.10 -5.74 13.65
C TYR A 94 -11.50 -6.11 12.28
N PHE A 95 -10.18 -6.13 12.17
CA PHE A 95 -9.48 -6.40 10.91
C PHE A 95 -8.59 -7.65 11.03
N PRO A 96 -9.20 -8.84 11.17
CA PRO A 96 -8.43 -10.09 11.14
C PRO A 96 -7.81 -10.30 9.74
N PRO A 97 -6.72 -11.08 9.61
CA PRO A 97 -6.04 -11.30 8.32
C PRO A 97 -6.94 -11.86 7.21
N PHE A 98 -7.96 -12.63 7.58
CA PHE A 98 -8.92 -13.25 6.68
C PHE A 98 -10.37 -12.99 7.15
N PRO A 99 -10.92 -11.79 6.90
CA PRO A 99 -12.21 -11.38 7.46
C PRO A 99 -13.41 -12.11 6.85
N PHE A 100 -13.24 -12.78 5.71
CA PHE A 100 -14.29 -13.53 5.02
C PHE A 100 -14.15 -15.05 5.17
N GLY A 101 -13.37 -15.50 6.16
CA GLY A 101 -13.04 -16.90 6.37
C GLY A 101 -11.77 -17.33 5.63
N THR A 102 -11.23 -18.46 6.04
CA THR A 102 -10.03 -19.08 5.48
C THR A 102 -10.01 -20.56 5.85
N ASP A 103 -9.39 -21.39 5.00
CA ASP A 103 -9.13 -22.81 5.30
C ASP A 103 -7.90 -22.98 6.21
N PHE A 104 -7.13 -21.92 6.45
CA PHE A 104 -5.99 -21.94 7.37
C PHE A 104 -6.45 -22.07 8.82
N SER A 105 -5.83 -22.98 9.56
CA SER A 105 -6.01 -23.06 11.00
C SER A 105 -5.33 -21.86 11.70
N PRO A 106 -5.67 -21.56 12.97
CA PRO A 106 -4.97 -20.55 13.75
C PRO A 106 -3.44 -20.78 13.82
N GLU A 107 -3.02 -22.04 13.90
CA GLU A 107 -1.61 -22.44 13.92
C GLU A 107 -0.93 -22.15 12.58
N ASP A 108 -1.61 -22.41 11.45
CA ASP A 108 -1.10 -22.08 10.12
C ASP A 108 -0.86 -20.57 9.97
N LEU A 109 -1.79 -19.75 10.48
CA LEU A 109 -1.68 -18.29 10.44
C LEU A 109 -0.47 -17.80 11.26
N GLN A 110 -0.27 -18.36 12.45
CA GLN A 110 0.86 -18.03 13.31
C GLN A 110 2.19 -18.46 12.69
N LEU A 111 2.23 -19.66 12.10
CA LEU A 111 3.40 -20.18 11.40
C LEU A 111 3.74 -19.32 10.19
N ALA A 112 2.75 -18.99 9.36
CA ALA A 112 2.93 -18.14 8.18
C ALA A 112 3.45 -16.74 8.56
N GLY A 113 2.93 -16.14 9.63
CA GLY A 113 3.42 -14.88 10.16
C GLY A 113 4.89 -14.95 10.62
N SER A 114 5.23 -16.00 11.37
CA SER A 114 6.60 -16.22 11.86
C SER A 114 7.60 -16.44 10.73
N MET A 115 7.22 -17.23 9.72
CA MET A 115 8.05 -17.50 8.53
C MET A 115 8.28 -16.25 7.70
N LYS A 116 7.26 -15.40 7.53
CA LYS A 116 7.42 -14.09 6.85
C LYS A 116 8.41 -13.19 7.61
N ALA A 117 8.29 -13.12 8.94
CA ALA A 117 9.21 -12.35 9.77
C ALA A 117 10.66 -12.88 9.69
N LEU A 118 10.83 -14.20 9.69
CA LEU A 118 12.14 -14.84 9.51
C LEU A 118 12.75 -14.53 8.14
N ASN A 119 11.98 -14.68 7.06
CA ASN A 119 12.44 -14.37 5.71
C ASN A 119 12.84 -12.89 5.55
N ALA A 120 12.10 -11.97 6.16
CA ALA A 120 12.45 -10.55 6.18
C ALA A 120 13.79 -10.31 6.89
N ARG A 121 14.00 -10.94 8.06
CA ARG A 121 15.27 -10.84 8.81
C ARG A 121 16.45 -11.47 8.08
N LEU A 122 16.24 -12.61 7.42
CA LEU A 122 17.27 -13.24 6.57
C LEU A 122 17.68 -12.32 5.42
N SER A 123 16.73 -11.61 4.82
CA SER A 123 16.98 -10.69 3.71
C SER A 123 17.72 -9.43 4.15
N SER A 124 17.42 -8.89 5.35
CA SER A 124 18.06 -7.69 5.88
C SER A 124 19.38 -7.96 6.62
N SER A 125 19.52 -9.14 7.23
CA SER A 125 20.57 -9.44 8.21
C SER A 125 20.88 -10.95 8.26
N PRO A 126 21.37 -11.55 7.15
CA PRO A 126 21.47 -13.00 7.00
C PRO A 126 22.34 -13.66 8.06
N VAL A 127 23.57 -13.16 8.27
CA VAL A 127 24.55 -13.77 9.19
C VAL A 127 24.06 -13.76 10.64
N LYS A 128 23.54 -12.62 11.13
CA LYS A 128 23.01 -12.50 12.50
C LYS A 128 21.81 -13.44 12.72
N THR A 129 20.95 -13.56 11.72
CA THR A 129 19.77 -14.41 11.79
C THR A 129 20.15 -15.89 11.84
N VAL A 130 21.11 -16.34 11.03
CA VAL A 130 21.61 -17.72 11.06
C VAL A 130 22.27 -18.07 12.39
N ILE A 131 23.10 -17.18 12.94
CA ILE A 131 23.73 -17.39 14.27
C ILE A 131 22.66 -17.50 15.36
N GLY A 132 21.64 -16.64 15.35
CA GLY A 132 20.53 -16.71 16.29
C GLY A 132 19.76 -18.03 16.17
N LEU A 133 19.51 -18.50 14.95
CA LEU A 133 18.82 -19.77 14.69
C LEU A 133 19.62 -20.97 15.23
N LEU A 134 20.93 -20.99 14.99
CA LEU A 134 21.82 -22.01 15.55
C LEU A 134 21.79 -22.01 17.08
N ALA A 135 21.76 -20.83 17.71
CA ALA A 135 21.66 -20.74 19.17
C ALA A 135 20.33 -21.28 19.72
N GLU A 136 19.20 -21.07 19.01
CA GLU A 136 17.89 -21.64 19.39
C GLU A 136 17.85 -23.17 19.28
N LEU A 137 18.58 -23.78 18.33
CA LEU A 137 18.68 -25.24 18.21
C LEU A 137 19.31 -25.92 19.44
N PHE A 138 20.09 -25.18 20.22
CA PHE A 138 20.69 -25.67 21.46
C PHE A 138 19.88 -25.33 22.71
N ARG A 139 18.73 -24.65 22.59
CA ARG A 139 17.83 -24.40 23.71
C ARG A 139 16.89 -25.59 23.93
N SER A 140 16.58 -25.85 25.20
CA SER A 140 15.59 -26.87 25.55
C SER A 140 14.20 -26.47 25.07
N ILE A 141 13.43 -27.43 24.59
CA ILE A 141 12.04 -27.23 24.18
C ILE A 141 11.26 -26.76 25.43
N PRO A 142 10.55 -25.63 25.38
CA PRO A 142 9.75 -25.16 26.51
C PRO A 142 8.66 -26.18 26.85
N ALA A 143 8.40 -26.36 28.14
CA ALA A 143 7.50 -27.41 28.65
C ALA A 143 6.01 -27.17 28.34
N SER A 144 5.64 -26.02 27.78
CA SER A 144 4.30 -25.73 27.28
C SER A 144 4.38 -24.84 26.03
N ALA A 145 3.65 -25.25 25.00
CA ALA A 145 3.35 -24.45 23.81
C ALA A 145 2.19 -23.48 24.07
#